data_AF-A0A7D4AC21-F1
#
_entry.id   AF-A0A7D4AC21-F1
#
_cell.length_a   1.000
_cell.length_b   1.000
_cell.length_c   1.000
_cell.angle_alpha   90.00
_cell.angle_beta   90.00
_cell.angle_gamma   90.00
#
_symmetry.space_group_name_H-M   'P 1'
#
loop_
_entity.id
_entity.type
_entity.pdbx_description
1 polymer ?
#
loop_
_entity_poly.entity_id
_entity_poly.type
_entity_poly.pdbx_seq_one_letter_code
_entity_poly.pdbx_strand_id
1 'polypeptide(L)' 'MVATAPTLYYRFQGVPDLYASPNPSEALRRKVAELASQPDAKQADIYVNNDTSGSAIGNAQGIRRPTDGS' A
#
# COMPACT_ATOMS: atom_id res chain seq x y z
N MET A 1 -6.24 -3.18 -11.31
CA MET A 1 -5.19 -4.20 -11.58
C MET A 1 -5.83 -5.46 -12.16
N VAL A 2 -5.03 -6.36 -12.75
CA VAL A 2 -5.46 -7.74 -13.08
C VAL A 2 -4.72 -8.67 -12.12
N ALA A 3 -5.45 -9.50 -11.37
CA ALA A 3 -4.86 -10.55 -10.55
C ALA A 3 -4.47 -11.73 -11.44
N THR A 4 -3.16 -12.00 -11.57
CA THR A 4 -2.65 -13.14 -12.35
C THR A 4 -2.40 -14.37 -11.48
N ALA A 5 -2.58 -14.25 -10.18
CA ALA A 5 -2.37 -15.30 -9.19
C ALA A 5 -3.26 -15.07 -7.95
N PRO A 6 -3.53 -16.12 -7.15
CA PRO A 6 -4.30 -15.98 -5.90
C PRO A 6 -3.63 -15.11 -4.83
N THR A 7 -2.31 -14.89 -4.93
CA THR A 7 -1.56 -13.99 -4.04
C THR A 7 -1.10 -12.78 -4.82
N LEU A 8 -1.44 -11.59 -4.33
CA LEU A 8 -0.97 -10.31 -4.86
C LEU A 8 0.26 -9.84 -4.09
N TYR A 9 1.21 -9.28 -4.84
CA TYR A 9 2.44 -8.71 -4.30
C TYR A 9 2.55 -7.25 -4.72
N TYR A 10 2.57 -6.32 -3.76
CA TYR A 10 2.63 -4.89 -4.05
C TYR A 10 3.68 -4.16 -3.18
N ARG A 11 4.50 -3.31 -3.83
CA ARG A 11 5.54 -2.51 -3.16
C ARG A 11 5.29 -1.02 -3.38
N PHE A 12 5.08 -0.28 -2.30
CA PHE A 12 5.09 1.19 -2.33
C PHE A 12 6.53 1.69 -2.34
N GLN A 13 6.95 2.30 -3.44
CA GLN A 13 8.32 2.80 -3.58
C GLN A 13 8.46 4.26 -3.11
N GLY A 14 7.36 5.01 -2.98
CA GLY A 14 7.39 6.47 -2.79
C GLY A 14 7.61 7.17 -4.13
N VAL A 15 6.77 8.16 -4.46
CA VAL A 15 6.85 8.96 -5.69
C VAL A 15 6.53 10.42 -5.36
N PRO A 16 7.09 11.42 -6.08
CA PRO A 16 7.90 11.31 -7.28
C PRO A 16 9.37 10.94 -7.03
N ASP A 17 9.90 11.22 -5.84
CA ASP A 17 11.26 10.86 -5.46
C ASP A 17 11.25 9.44 -4.88
N LEU A 18 11.72 8.50 -5.69
CA LEU A 18 11.75 7.07 -5.36
C LEU A 18 12.48 6.87 -4.04
N TYR A 19 11.85 6.12 -3.16
CA TYR A 19 12.34 5.74 -1.83
C TYR A 19 12.41 6.86 -0.78
N ALA A 20 12.31 8.12 -1.19
CA ALA A 20 12.36 9.27 -0.28
C ALA A 20 10.98 9.89 0.01
N SER A 21 10.03 9.76 -0.91
CA SER A 21 8.73 10.43 -0.77
C SER A 21 7.78 9.69 0.18
N PRO A 22 7.09 10.37 1.11
CA PRO A 22 5.97 9.79 1.82
C PRO A 22 4.83 9.48 0.83
N ASN A 23 4.11 8.39 1.05
CA ASN A 23 2.90 8.13 0.31
C ASN A 23 1.74 8.74 1.10
N PRO A 24 0.99 9.71 0.55
CA PRO A 24 -0.14 10.29 1.26
C PRO A 24 -1.11 9.21 1.72
N SER A 25 -1.63 9.30 2.95
CA SER A 25 -2.53 8.30 3.53
C SER A 25 -3.76 8.00 2.67
N GLU A 26 -4.25 8.97 1.89
CA GLU A 26 -5.33 8.75 0.93
C GLU A 26 -4.92 7.86 -0.24
N ALA A 27 -3.72 8.06 -0.80
CA ALA A 27 -3.19 7.24 -1.88
C ALA A 27 -2.96 5.79 -1.42
N LEU A 28 -2.44 5.62 -0.20
CA LEU A 28 -2.32 4.30 0.44
C LEU A 28 -3.68 3.63 0.58
N ARG A 29 -4.69 4.32 1.14
CA ARG A 29 -6.05 3.78 1.32
C ARG A 29 -6.72 3.40 0.01
N ARG A 30 -6.65 4.26 -1.02
CA ARG A 30 -7.19 3.93 -2.36
C ARG A 30 -6.54 2.67 -2.92
N LYS A 31 -5.23 2.53 -2.77
CA LYS A 31 -4.51 1.38 -3.31
C LYS A 31 -4.84 0.09 -2.56
N VAL A 32 -5.00 0.14 -1.24
CA VAL A 32 -5.47 -1.00 -0.45
C VAL A 32 -6.89 -1.40 -0.86
N ALA A 33 -7.79 -0.43 -1.06
CA ALA A 33 -9.15 -0.71 -1.52
C ALA A 33 -9.16 -1.37 -2.92
N GLU A 34 -8.31 -0.91 -3.85
CA GLU A 34 -8.16 -1.51 -5.19
C GLU A 34 -7.65 -2.96 -5.13
N LEU A 35 -6.71 -3.25 -4.21
CA LEU A 35 -6.19 -4.61 -4.01
C LEU A 35 -7.24 -5.52 -3.38
N ALA A 36 -8.02 -5.01 -2.41
CA ALA A 36 -9.08 -5.75 -1.74
C ALA A 36 -10.27 -6.04 -2.65
N SER A 37 -10.51 -5.23 -3.69
CA SER A 37 -11.59 -5.45 -4.65
C SER A 37 -11.26 -6.48 -5.75
N GLN A 38 -10.11 -7.16 -5.68
CA GLN A 38 -9.71 -8.16 -6.67
C GLN A 38 -10.39 -9.50 -6.37
N PRO A 39 -11.34 -9.97 -7.21
CA PRO A 39 -12.18 -11.13 -6.89
C PRO A 39 -11.40 -12.45 -6.80
N ASP A 40 -10.30 -12.57 -7.54
CA ASP A 40 -9.47 -13.78 -7.58
C ASP A 40 -8.32 -13.77 -6.56
N ALA A 41 -8.13 -12.64 -5.87
CA ALA A 41 -7.08 -12.48 -4.87
C ALA A 41 -7.55 -13.00 -3.51
N LYS A 42 -6.81 -13.96 -2.96
CA LYS A 42 -7.04 -14.55 -1.64
C LYS A 42 -6.13 -13.95 -0.56
N GLN A 43 -5.00 -13.39 -0.98
CA GLN A 43 -4.02 -12.77 -0.11
C GLN A 43 -3.35 -11.59 -0.84
N ALA A 44 -3.00 -10.54 -0.10
CA ALA A 44 -2.17 -9.45 -0.60
C ALA A 44 -1.06 -9.13 0.40
N ASP A 45 0.19 -9.28 -0.04
CA ASP A 45 1.36 -8.88 0.73
C ASP A 45 1.81 -7.49 0.29
N ILE A 46 1.81 -6.55 1.25
CA ILE A 46 2.10 -5.13 1.00
C ILE A 46 3.40 -4.75 1.69
N TYR A 47 4.35 -4.26 0.89
CA TYR A 47 5.64 -3.77 1.38
C TYR A 47 5.73 -2.26 1.20
N VAL A 48 6.02 -1.56 2.28
CA VAL A 48 6.31 -0.13 2.26
C VAL A 48 7.83 0.02 2.18
N ASN A 49 8.32 0.45 1.02
CA ASN A 49 9.75 0.46 0.70
C ASN A 49 10.35 1.87 0.59
N ASN A 50 9.65 2.91 1.07
CA ASN A 50 10.10 4.30 0.94
C ASN A 50 10.88 4.79 2.17
N ASP A 51 11.94 4.05 2.52
CA ASP A 51 12.63 4.18 3.81
C ASP A 51 13.90 5.05 3.81
N THR A 52 14.21 5.77 2.74
CA THR A 52 15.45 6.58 2.70
C THR A 52 15.42 7.76 3.68
N SER A 53 14.23 8.11 4.22
CA SER A 53 14.04 9.22 5.18
C SER A 53 13.20 8.85 6.42
N GLY A 54 13.08 7.56 6.77
CA GLY A 54 12.26 7.10 7.92
C GLY A 54 10.73 7.20 7.72
N SER A 55 10.28 7.50 6.50
CA SER A 55 8.86 7.63 6.13
C SER A 55 8.12 6.28 6.05
N ALA A 56 8.84 5.15 6.02
CA ALA A 56 8.25 3.83 5.91
C ALA A 56 7.41 3.43 7.13
N ILE A 57 7.80 3.85 8.34
CA ILE A 57 7.10 3.51 9.58
C ILE A 57 5.71 4.17 9.63
N GLY A 58 5.62 5.47 9.32
CA GLY A 58 4.35 6.20 9.30
C GLY A 58 3.38 5.66 8.25
N ASN A 59 3.89 5.32 7.07
CA ASN A 59 3.11 4.69 6.00
C ASN A 59 2.59 3.30 6.39
N ALA A 60 3.43 2.46 7.01
CA ALA A 60 3.02 1.14 7.49
C ALA A 60 1.94 1.23 8.58
N GLN A 61 2.01 2.23 9.46
CA GLN A 61 0.96 2.50 10.44
C GLN A 61 -0.34 2.99 9.78
N GLY A 62 -0.25 3.82 8.73
CA GLY A 62 -1.39 4.26 7.94
C GLY A 62 -2.13 3.12 7.23
N ILE A 63 -1.43 2.06 6.83
CA ILE A 63 -2.02 0.84 6.27
C ILE A 63 -2.69 -0.01 7.37
N ARG A 64 -2.09 -0.07 8.57
CA ARG A 64 -2.59 -0.91 9.69
C ARG A 64 -3.82 -0.35 10.40
N ARG A 65 -4.06 0.97 10.36
CA ARG A 65 -5.28 1.54 10.94
C ARG A 65 -6.50 1.08 10.13
N PRO A 66 -7.47 0.39 10.75
CA PRO A 66 -8.74 0.08 10.09
C PRO A 66 -9.40 1.38 9.64
N THR A 67 -10.11 1.30 8.52
CA THR A 67 -11.02 2.35 8.08
C THR A 67 -12.15 2.48 9.10
N ASP A 68 -11.92 3.23 10.17
CA ASP A 68 -13.01 3.72 11.00
C ASP A 68 -13.82 4.68 10.12
N GLY A 69 -15.09 4.31 9.94
CA GLY A 69 -15.99 4.93 8.97
C GLY A 69 -16.13 6.43 9.14
N SER A 70 -16.16 7.13 8.01
CA SER A 70 -16.77 8.44 7.83
C SER A 70 -17.52 8.42 6.51
#